data_AF-K9Q8J6-F1
#
_entry.id   AF-K9Q8J6-F1
#
_cell.length_a   1.000
_cell.length_b   1.000
_cell.length_c   1.000
_cell.angle_alpha   90.00
_cell.angle_beta   90.00
_cell.angle_gamma   90.00
#
_symmetry.space_group_name_H-M   'P 1'
#
loop_
_entity.id
_entity.type
_entity.pdbx_description
1 polymer ?
#
loop_
_entity_poly.entity_id
_entity_poly.type
_entity_poly.pdbx_seq_one_letter_code
_entity_poly.pdbx_strand_id
1 'polypeptide(L)'
;MDLHLLKWTKNVRRDDGDWAYSPCKVHDLFKLAWRDNEDDARRPEKDDLILLRQRGYVTHLVKILDYKPERESGKGDYDIYRIVEVLWTIDFVHPPASARAEKMFDYSAVLHYEGGNVMKLDELPTFKSRWDIDGGLKGFQTHIQNLL
;
A
#
# COMPACT_ATOMS: atom_id res chain seq x y z
N MET A 1 3.73 16.11 -4.20
CA MET A 1 4.08 15.14 -3.15
C MET A 1 5.36 14.46 -3.54
N ASP A 2 6.25 14.21 -2.59
CA ASP A 2 7.52 13.54 -2.84
C ASP A 2 7.37 12.02 -2.63
N LEU A 3 7.72 11.24 -3.65
CA LEU A 3 7.56 9.78 -3.66
C LEU A 3 8.88 9.00 -3.53
N HIS A 4 10.00 9.65 -3.20
CA HIS A 4 11.28 8.93 -3.08
C HIS A 4 11.28 7.81 -2.03
N LEU A 5 10.38 7.88 -1.05
CA LEU A 5 10.19 6.87 0.00
C LEU A 5 9.10 5.84 -0.34
N LEU A 6 8.50 5.89 -1.54
CA LEU A 6 7.63 4.81 -2.01
C LEU A 6 8.46 3.58 -2.36
N LYS A 7 8.41 2.60 -1.47
CA LYS A 7 9.14 1.34 -1.56
C LYS A 7 8.23 0.12 -1.46
N TRP A 8 7.00 0.30 -0.99
CA TRP A 8 6.15 -0.80 -0.57
C TRP A 8 4.78 -0.82 -1.26
N THR A 9 4.23 -2.01 -1.38
CA THR A 9 2.79 -2.20 -1.59
C THR A 9 2.23 -3.24 -0.65
N LYS A 10 0.96 -3.09 -0.28
CA LYS A 10 0.27 -4.03 0.61
C LYS A 10 -1.13 -4.28 0.09
N ASN A 11 -1.54 -5.55 0.04
CA ASN A 11 -2.95 -5.86 -0.19
C ASN A 11 -3.71 -5.83 1.14
N VAL A 12 -4.87 -5.18 1.15
CA VAL A 12 -5.77 -5.10 2.31
C VAL A 12 -6.99 -5.97 2.05
N ARG A 13 -7.39 -6.76 3.05
CA ARG A 13 -8.58 -7.61 3.00
C ARG A 13 -9.54 -7.25 4.11
N ARG A 14 -10.83 -7.40 3.82
CA ARG A 14 -11.93 -7.38 4.78
C ARG A 14 -12.91 -8.47 4.39
N ASP A 15 -13.49 -9.11 5.38
CA ASP A 15 -14.41 -10.23 5.18
C ASP A 15 -15.87 -9.76 4.97
N ASP A 16 -16.16 -8.50 5.31
CA ASP A 16 -17.51 -7.90 5.25
C ASP A 16 -17.90 -7.37 3.86
N GLY A 17 -17.00 -7.43 2.89
CA GLY A 17 -17.30 -6.93 1.56
C GLY A 17 -17.31 -5.40 1.44
N ASP A 18 -16.72 -4.66 2.40
CA ASP A 18 -16.51 -3.21 2.32
C ASP A 18 -15.06 -2.79 1.94
N TRP A 19 -14.92 -1.52 1.55
CA TRP A 19 -13.63 -0.89 1.28
C TRP A 19 -12.95 -0.52 2.60
N ALA A 20 -11.78 -1.12 2.84
CA ALA A 20 -10.99 -0.81 4.02
C ALA A 20 -10.52 0.63 3.98
N TYR A 21 -10.66 1.31 5.13
CA TYR A 21 -10.21 2.68 5.32
C TYR A 21 -10.88 3.71 4.40
N SER A 22 -11.97 3.37 3.71
CA SER A 22 -12.71 4.31 2.85
C SER A 22 -13.21 5.60 3.53
N PRO A 23 -13.48 5.63 4.85
CA PRO A 23 -13.76 6.89 5.55
C PRO A 23 -12.53 7.81 5.67
N CYS A 24 -11.31 7.26 5.64
CA CYS A 24 -10.06 8.00 5.82
C CYS A 24 -9.77 8.90 4.61
N LYS A 25 -9.66 10.20 4.86
CA LYS A 25 -9.34 11.25 3.89
C LYS A 25 -7.87 11.58 3.92
N VAL A 26 -7.42 12.36 2.93
CA VAL A 26 -6.04 12.87 2.91
C VAL A 26 -5.74 13.61 4.22
N HIS A 27 -4.57 13.36 4.79
CA HIS A 27 -4.10 13.77 6.13
C HIS A 27 -4.72 13.06 7.33
N ASP A 28 -5.70 12.16 7.13
CA ASP A 28 -6.18 11.34 8.24
C ASP A 28 -5.11 10.33 8.68
N LEU A 29 -5.12 10.07 9.98
CA LEU A 29 -4.30 9.05 10.61
C LEU A 29 -5.14 7.81 10.89
N PHE A 30 -4.60 6.63 10.62
CA PHE A 30 -5.26 5.39 11.00
C PHE A 30 -4.28 4.26 11.32
N LYS A 31 -4.81 3.23 11.97
CA LYS A 31 -4.10 1.99 12.28
C LYS A 31 -4.16 1.05 11.08
N LEU A 32 -3.07 0.96 10.32
CA LEU A 32 -2.93 -0.05 9.27
C LEU A 32 -2.63 -1.39 9.93
N ALA A 33 -3.52 -2.37 9.78
CA ALA A 33 -3.44 -3.65 10.49
C ALA A 33 -2.61 -4.69 9.72
N TRP A 34 -1.91 -5.56 10.45
CA TRP A 34 -1.22 -6.76 9.97
C TRP A 34 -1.87 -7.99 10.61
N ARG A 35 -1.87 -9.11 9.87
CA ARG A 35 -2.38 -10.38 10.39
C ARG A 35 -1.27 -11.20 11.03
N ASP A 36 -1.24 -11.31 12.35
CA ASP A 36 -0.33 -12.16 13.15
C ASP A 36 1.16 -12.22 12.73
N ASN A 37 1.66 -11.19 12.04
CA ASN A 37 3.00 -11.18 11.45
C ASN A 37 3.73 -9.89 11.82
N GLU A 38 4.21 -9.86 13.07
CA GLU A 38 4.89 -8.68 13.62
C GLU A 38 6.20 -8.39 12.91
N ASP A 39 6.93 -9.43 12.50
CA ASP A 39 8.19 -9.29 11.75
C ASP A 39 7.96 -8.62 10.41
N ASP A 40 6.88 -8.94 9.70
CA ASP A 40 6.50 -8.21 8.48
C ASP A 40 6.12 -6.77 8.77
N ALA A 41 5.36 -6.52 9.85
CA ALA A 41 4.97 -5.17 10.27
C ALA A 41 6.17 -4.30 10.68
N ARG A 42 7.31 -4.89 11.04
CA ARG A 42 8.58 -4.20 11.33
C ARG A 42 9.37 -3.80 10.08
N ARG A 43 9.09 -4.38 8.91
CA ARG A 43 9.88 -4.15 7.69
C ARG A 43 9.83 -2.71 7.18
N PRO A 44 8.65 -2.04 7.10
CA PRO A 44 8.60 -0.63 6.70
C PRO A 44 9.18 0.27 7.79
N GLU A 45 10.06 1.17 7.40
CA GLU A 45 10.66 2.15 8.32
C GLU A 45 9.77 3.38 8.45
N LYS A 46 10.05 4.23 9.45
CA LYS A 46 9.39 5.54 9.56
C LYS A 46 9.61 6.33 8.27
N ASP A 47 8.57 7.06 7.86
CA ASP A 47 8.50 7.87 6.65
C ASP A 47 8.43 7.09 5.32
N ASP A 48 8.57 5.76 5.32
CA ASP A 48 8.32 4.94 4.14
C ASP A 48 6.87 5.07 3.66
N LEU A 49 6.68 5.02 2.34
CA LEU A 49 5.37 5.06 1.71
C LEU A 49 4.94 3.68 1.20
N ILE A 50 3.63 3.41 1.34
CA ILE A 50 2.99 2.16 0.97
C ILE A 50 1.79 2.45 0.07
N LEU A 51 1.75 1.81 -1.10
CA LEU A 51 0.52 1.73 -1.90
C LEU A 51 -0.37 0.61 -1.37
N LEU A 52 -1.55 0.96 -0.86
CA LEU A 52 -2.55 0.00 -0.41
C LEU A 52 -3.40 -0.45 -1.60
N ARG A 53 -3.56 -1.76 -1.75
CA ARG A 53 -4.36 -2.38 -2.81
C ARG A 53 -5.54 -3.12 -2.23
N GLN A 54 -6.69 -3.05 -2.91
CA GLN A 54 -7.87 -3.84 -2.58
C GLN A 54 -8.72 -4.02 -3.85
N ARG A 55 -9.26 -5.21 -4.08
CA ARG A 55 -10.16 -5.53 -5.22
C ARG A 55 -9.60 -5.13 -6.60
N GLY A 56 -8.28 -5.27 -6.77
CA GLY A 56 -7.62 -4.92 -8.03
C GLY A 56 -7.42 -3.42 -8.27
N TYR A 57 -7.69 -2.57 -7.27
CA TYR A 57 -7.39 -1.14 -7.28
C TYR A 57 -6.27 -0.82 -6.29
N VAL A 58 -5.50 0.22 -6.57
CA VAL A 58 -4.79 0.98 -5.54
C VAL A 58 -5.83 1.91 -4.91
N THR A 59 -5.93 1.88 -3.59
CA THR A 59 -6.95 2.62 -2.84
C THR A 59 -6.37 3.82 -2.10
N HIS A 60 -5.14 3.68 -1.60
CA HIS A 60 -4.47 4.72 -0.84
C HIS A 60 -2.97 4.71 -1.12
N LEU A 61 -2.35 5.87 -0.97
CA LEU A 61 -0.95 6.01 -0.66
C LEU A 61 -0.85 6.47 0.78
N VAL A 62 -0.10 5.75 1.60
CA VAL A 62 0.05 6.06 3.02
C VAL A 62 1.51 6.16 3.43
N LYS A 63 1.78 6.97 4.44
CA LYS A 63 3.10 7.18 5.04
C LYS A 63 3.15 6.59 6.44
N ILE A 64 4.19 5.84 6.75
CA ILE A 64 4.44 5.29 8.09
C ILE A 64 4.91 6.40 9.04
N LEU A 65 4.29 6.53 10.22
CA LEU A 65 4.61 7.58 11.19
C LEU A 65 5.36 7.11 12.43
N ASP A 66 5.15 5.87 12.83
CA ASP A 66 5.75 5.26 14.02
C ASP A 66 7.06 4.53 13.68
N TYR A 67 7.81 4.15 14.72
CA TYR A 67 9.11 3.47 14.59
C TYR A 67 9.02 1.95 14.74
N LYS A 68 7.90 1.43 15.24
CA LYS A 68 7.68 0.01 15.51
C LYS A 68 6.20 -0.33 15.46
N PRO A 69 5.82 -1.60 15.19
CA PRO A 69 4.45 -2.05 15.37
C PRO A 69 4.01 -2.03 16.82
N GLU A 70 2.72 -1.81 16.99
CA GLU A 70 2.00 -1.91 18.25
C GLU A 70 0.92 -2.99 18.15
N ARG A 71 0.36 -3.37 19.30
CA ARG A 71 -0.73 -4.34 19.42
C ARG A 71 -1.96 -3.70 20.05
N GLU A 72 -3.13 -4.03 19.54
CA GLU A 72 -4.42 -3.66 20.12
C GLU A 72 -5.12 -4.89 20.69
N SER A 73 -5.28 -4.92 22.03
CA SER A 73 -5.94 -6.03 22.71
C SER A 73 -7.37 -6.23 22.21
N GLY A 74 -7.76 -7.48 21.98
CA GLY A 74 -9.13 -7.85 21.61
C GLY A 74 -9.47 -7.77 20.11
N LYS A 75 -8.47 -7.62 19.23
CA LYS A 75 -8.65 -7.58 17.76
C LYS A 75 -8.40 -8.91 17.04
N GLY A 76 -8.24 -10.02 17.77
CA GLY A 76 -7.98 -11.33 17.20
C GLY A 76 -6.69 -11.33 16.36
N ASP A 77 -6.72 -12.02 15.22
CA ASP A 77 -5.58 -12.16 14.29
C ASP A 77 -5.05 -10.82 13.73
N TYR A 78 -5.77 -9.70 13.88
CA TYR A 78 -5.40 -8.37 13.36
C TYR A 78 -5.04 -7.38 14.47
N ASP A 79 -4.48 -7.86 15.59
CA ASP A 79 -4.08 -7.01 16.71
C ASP A 79 -2.86 -6.14 16.40
N ILE A 80 -2.01 -6.53 15.45
CA ILE A 80 -0.78 -5.80 15.09
C ILE A 80 -1.10 -4.64 14.16
N TYR A 81 -0.59 -3.44 14.44
CA TYR A 81 -0.75 -2.28 13.56
C TYR A 81 0.47 -1.37 13.48
N ARG A 82 0.48 -0.55 12.42
CA ARG A 82 1.33 0.65 12.28
C ARG A 82 0.44 1.89 12.15
N ILE A 83 0.87 3.00 12.72
CA ILE A 83 0.22 4.30 12.52
C ILE A 83 0.67 4.88 11.18
N VAL A 84 -0.30 5.19 10.33
CA VAL A 84 -0.05 5.78 9.01
C VAL A 84 -0.85 7.05 8.77
N GLU A 85 -0.30 7.95 7.95
CA GLU A 85 -1.00 9.12 7.38
C GLU A 85 -1.40 8.83 5.94
N VAL A 86 -2.63 9.20 5.55
CA VAL A 86 -3.06 9.17 4.14
C VAL A 86 -2.46 10.34 3.38
N LEU A 87 -1.72 10.07 2.32
CA LEU A 87 -1.23 11.11 1.41
C LEU A 87 -2.07 11.23 0.13
N TRP A 88 -2.74 10.14 -0.27
CA TRP A 88 -3.68 10.11 -1.39
C TRP A 88 -4.70 8.98 -1.20
N THR A 89 -5.92 9.15 -1.71
CA THR A 89 -6.98 8.14 -1.69
C THR A 89 -7.85 8.21 -2.94
N ILE A 90 -8.44 7.09 -3.35
CA ILE A 90 -9.36 7.03 -4.50
C ILE A 90 -10.74 7.60 -4.18
N ASP A 91 -11.50 7.91 -5.22
CA ASP A 91 -12.96 7.98 -5.12
C ASP A 91 -13.53 6.55 -4.99
N PHE A 92 -14.04 6.20 -3.80
CA PHE A 92 -14.65 4.89 -3.54
C PHE A 92 -16.05 4.72 -4.14
N VAL A 93 -16.73 5.82 -4.48
CA VAL A 93 -18.07 5.80 -5.09
C VAL A 93 -17.94 5.50 -6.58
N HIS A 94 -16.99 6.16 -7.25
CA HIS A 94 -16.67 5.93 -8.66
C HIS A 94 -15.17 5.72 -8.88
N PRO A 95 -14.63 4.53 -8.53
CA PRO A 95 -13.20 4.26 -8.67
C PRO A 95 -12.72 4.49 -10.11
N PRO A 96 -11.73 5.38 -10.32
CA PRO A 96 -11.30 5.70 -11.67
C PRO A 96 -10.51 4.55 -12.28
N ALA A 97 -10.58 4.40 -13.61
CA ALA A 97 -9.83 3.36 -14.33
C ALA A 97 -8.31 3.50 -14.15
N SER A 98 -7.82 4.73 -13.94
CA SER A 98 -6.40 5.00 -13.66
C SER A 98 -5.93 4.42 -12.33
N ALA A 99 -6.82 4.21 -11.35
CA ALA A 99 -6.49 3.61 -10.06
C ALA A 99 -6.50 2.08 -10.07
N ARG A 100 -6.84 1.44 -11.20
CA ARG A 100 -6.68 -0.02 -11.32
C ARG A 100 -5.22 -0.37 -11.10
N ALA A 101 -4.97 -1.37 -10.25
CA ALA A 101 -3.61 -1.73 -9.84
C ALA A 101 -2.73 -2.09 -11.05
N GLU A 102 -3.26 -2.84 -12.01
CA GLU A 102 -2.53 -3.16 -13.25
C GLU A 102 -2.17 -1.93 -14.10
N LYS A 103 -2.93 -0.83 -13.98
CA LYS A 103 -2.67 0.44 -14.67
C LYS A 103 -1.65 1.28 -13.92
N MET A 104 -1.77 1.39 -12.61
CA MET A 104 -0.78 2.12 -11.80
C MET A 104 0.59 1.44 -11.77
N PHE A 105 0.62 0.11 -11.77
CA PHE A 105 1.86 -0.67 -11.77
C PHE A 105 2.40 -0.92 -13.18
N ASP A 106 1.57 -0.72 -14.20
CA ASP A 106 1.84 -1.01 -15.60
C ASP A 106 2.23 -2.48 -15.89
N TYR A 107 1.63 -3.41 -15.14
CA TYR A 107 1.66 -4.85 -15.40
C TYR A 107 0.52 -5.57 -14.65
N SER A 108 -0.03 -6.63 -15.25
CA SER A 108 -1.19 -7.36 -14.70
C SER A 108 -0.87 -8.27 -13.53
N ALA A 109 0.38 -8.76 -13.40
CA ALA A 109 0.77 -9.69 -12.34
C ALA A 109 0.55 -9.13 -10.91
N VAL A 110 0.47 -7.80 -10.75
CA VAL A 110 0.13 -7.15 -9.47
C VAL A 110 -1.24 -7.55 -8.92
N LEU A 111 -2.17 -7.99 -9.78
CA LEU A 111 -3.48 -8.47 -9.36
C LEU A 111 -3.41 -9.76 -8.55
N HIS A 112 -2.34 -10.53 -8.72
CA HIS A 112 -2.07 -11.77 -8.00
C HIS A 112 -1.16 -11.59 -6.79
N TYR A 113 -0.77 -10.35 -6.47
CA TYR A 113 -0.06 -10.04 -5.24
C TYR A 113 -1.03 -10.04 -4.07
N GLU A 114 -1.39 -11.24 -3.66
CA GLU A 114 -2.35 -11.56 -2.62
C GLU A 114 -1.72 -11.61 -1.22
N GLY A 115 -2.56 -11.87 -0.21
CA GLY A 115 -2.16 -11.87 1.19
C GLY A 115 -2.33 -10.52 1.88
N GLY A 116 -1.76 -10.39 3.07
CA GLY A 116 -1.80 -9.18 3.90
C GLY A 116 -0.42 -8.65 4.30
N ASN A 117 0.65 -9.28 3.83
CA ASN A 117 2.03 -8.88 4.09
C ASN A 117 2.43 -7.69 3.19
N VAL A 118 3.38 -6.87 3.64
CA VAL A 118 3.98 -5.86 2.76
C VAL A 118 4.94 -6.50 1.78
N MET A 119 4.95 -5.97 0.57
CA MET A 119 5.84 -6.38 -0.51
C MET A 119 6.73 -5.21 -0.88
N LYS A 120 8.05 -5.42 -0.84
CA LYS A 120 9.02 -4.42 -1.26
C LYS A 120 9.13 -4.45 -2.77
N LEU A 121 8.86 -3.33 -3.43
CA LEU A 121 8.69 -3.25 -4.88
C LEU A 121 9.94 -3.71 -5.63
N ASP A 122 11.11 -3.23 -5.22
CA ASP A 122 12.41 -3.54 -5.80
C ASP A 122 12.94 -4.95 -5.47
N GLU A 123 12.16 -5.79 -4.80
CA GLU A 123 12.46 -7.21 -4.58
C GLU A 123 11.57 -8.12 -5.44
N LEU A 124 10.48 -7.60 -6.02
CA LEU A 124 9.52 -8.38 -6.77
C LEU A 124 10.03 -8.66 -8.20
N PRO A 125 10.14 -9.93 -8.63
CA PRO A 125 10.66 -10.27 -9.96
C PRO A 125 9.87 -9.63 -11.11
N THR A 126 8.54 -9.57 -10.98
CA THR A 126 7.66 -8.96 -11.99
C THR A 126 7.75 -7.44 -12.00
N PHE A 127 7.99 -6.80 -10.84
CA PHE A 127 8.29 -5.37 -10.79
C PHE A 127 9.61 -5.07 -11.49
N LYS A 128 10.68 -5.80 -11.16
CA LYS A 128 12.00 -5.65 -11.80
C LYS A 128 11.93 -5.82 -13.30
N SER A 129 11.26 -6.88 -13.76
CA SER A 129 11.08 -7.14 -15.19
C SER A 129 10.39 -5.99 -15.92
N ARG A 130 9.48 -5.26 -15.27
CA ARG A 130 8.81 -4.10 -15.87
C ARG A 130 9.65 -2.84 -15.76
N TRP A 131 10.12 -2.51 -14.56
CA TRP A 131 10.61 -1.18 -14.24
C TRP A 131 12.12 -1.03 -14.36
N ASP A 132 12.92 -2.09 -14.29
CA ASP A 132 14.39 -1.96 -14.36
C ASP A 132 14.86 -1.41 -15.72
N ILE A 133 14.10 -1.64 -16.79
CA ILE A 133 14.35 -1.03 -18.11
C ILE A 133 14.02 0.47 -18.16
N ASP A 134 13.18 0.95 -17.24
CA ASP A 134 12.65 2.31 -17.17
C ASP A 134 13.13 3.06 -15.90
N GLY A 135 14.33 2.73 -15.41
CA GLY A 135 14.93 3.43 -14.25
C GLY A 135 14.56 2.85 -12.88
N GLY A 136 14.05 1.62 -12.85
CA GLY A 136 13.74 0.84 -11.65
C GLY A 136 12.73 1.52 -10.74
N LEU A 137 12.97 1.45 -9.43
CA LEU A 137 12.09 2.05 -8.42
C LEU A 137 11.89 3.56 -8.65
N LYS A 138 12.93 4.29 -9.07
CA LYS A 138 12.83 5.74 -9.32
C LYS A 138 11.93 6.06 -10.52
N GLY A 139 12.02 5.24 -11.57
CA GLY A 139 11.12 5.31 -12.73
C GLY A 139 9.67 5.12 -12.32
N PHE A 140 9.40 4.07 -11.53
CA PHE A 140 8.07 3.81 -10.99
C PHE A 140 7.55 4.95 -10.11
N GLN A 141 8.37 5.48 -9.20
CA GLN A 141 8.00 6.63 -8.36
C GLN A 141 7.60 7.84 -9.20
N THR A 142 8.33 8.12 -10.28
CA THR A 142 8.02 9.22 -11.21
C THR A 142 6.73 8.95 -11.97
N HIS A 143 6.51 7.71 -12.41
CA HIS A 143 5.27 7.28 -13.05
C HIS A 143 4.05 7.47 -12.14
N ILE A 144 4.12 6.99 -10.90
CA ILE A 144 3.04 7.16 -9.93
C ILE A 144 2.80 8.64 -9.65
N GLN A 145 3.85 9.46 -9.51
CA GLN A 145 3.70 10.90 -9.29
C GLN A 145 2.92 11.60 -10.40
N ASN A 146 2.98 11.11 -11.64
CA ASN A 146 2.23 11.65 -12.77
C ASN A 146 0.77 11.16 -12.83
N LEU A 147 0.44 10.09 -12.10
CA LEU A 147 -0.92 9.51 -12.05
C LEU A 147 -1.75 10.03 -10.87
N LEU A 148 -1.10 10.44 -9.77
CA LEU A 148 -1.75 10.87 -8.53
C LEU A 148 -2.16 12.35 -8.53
#